data_AF-A0A8T8M188-F1
#
_entry.id   AF-A0A8T8M188-F1
#
_cell.length_a   1.000
_cell.length_b   1.000
_cell.length_c   1.000
_cell.angle_alpha   90.00
_cell.angle_beta   90.00
_cell.angle_gamma   90.00
#
_symmetry.space_group_name_H-M   'P 1'
#
loop_
_entity.id
_entity.type
_entity.pdbx_description
1 polymer ?
#
loop_
_entity_poly.entity_id
_entity_poly.type
_entity_poly.pdbx_seq_one_letter_code
_entity_poly.pdbx_strand_id
1 'polypeptide(L)'
;MPTQPVELIQRTIALSQHEAAHWVVAVASGFHAQEIKLEVQSLEAHRGKANTTFNARFETIEEMRVVVRKRVVIKLAGAMGEAIDRGRREVNGQAAHLILEDGDTGSGQDYAVARELTMLLHNSTPLCPGFSSRDLLIELLADAFHLVTLNMKAICDLADALTLKVLTGKGVGEVCRDEIDQLHLYCELP
;
A
#
# COMPACT_ATOMS: atom_id res chain seq x y z
N MET A 1 9.76 32.66 -0.14
CA MET A 1 8.39 32.53 0.39
C MET A 1 8.30 31.23 1.16
N PRO A 2 7.60 31.13 2.30
CA PRO A 2 7.56 29.90 3.08
C PRO A 2 6.64 28.90 2.38
N THR A 3 7.19 28.12 1.45
CA THR A 3 6.47 27.03 0.73
C THR A 3 6.39 25.74 1.56
N GLN A 4 7.18 25.65 2.64
CA GLN A 4 7.27 24.49 3.54
C GLN A 4 5.91 24.01 4.09
N PRO A 5 4.94 24.85 4.50
CA PRO A 5 3.68 24.35 5.06
C PRO A 5 2.81 23.61 4.04
N VAL A 6 2.75 24.12 2.80
CA VAL A 6 1.93 23.55 1.73
C VAL A 6 2.55 22.24 1.23
N GLU A 7 3.87 22.24 1.02
CA GLU A 7 4.62 21.04 0.62
C GLU A 7 4.51 19.94 1.68
N LEU A 8 4.56 20.29 2.98
CA LEU A 8 4.41 19.32 4.07
C LEU A 8 3.00 18.72 4.12
N ILE A 9 1.96 19.52 3.87
CA ILE A 9 0.57 19.02 3.79
C ILE A 9 0.44 18.06 2.60
N GLN A 10 0.93 18.44 1.43
CA GLN A 10 0.89 17.58 0.24
C GLN A 10 1.65 16.27 0.48
N ARG A 11 2.83 16.33 1.11
CA ARG A 11 3.59 15.14 1.49
C ARG A 11 2.83 14.27 2.48
N THR A 12 2.19 14.87 3.49
CA THR A 12 1.38 14.14 4.48
C THR A 12 0.20 13.41 3.81
N ILE A 13 -0.45 14.03 2.83
CA ILE A 13 -1.53 13.41 2.05
C ILE A 13 -0.98 12.22 1.27
N ALA A 14 0.13 12.38 0.55
CA ALA A 14 0.74 11.33 -0.26
C ALA A 14 1.16 10.13 0.62
N LEU A 15 1.82 10.37 1.75
CA LEU A 15 2.19 9.34 2.72
C LEU A 15 0.96 8.67 3.36
N SER A 16 -0.12 9.42 3.60
CA SER A 16 -1.35 8.84 4.13
C SER A 16 -2.02 7.94 3.09
N GLN A 17 -1.94 8.28 1.79
CA GLN A 17 -2.42 7.41 0.71
C GLN A 17 -1.57 6.14 0.57
N HIS A 18 -0.25 6.23 0.76
CA HIS A 18 0.66 5.08 0.79
C HIS A 18 0.23 4.06 1.86
N GLU A 19 0.12 4.52 3.11
CA GLU A 19 -0.26 3.65 4.22
C GLU A 19 -1.70 3.12 4.07
N ALA A 20 -2.62 3.96 3.59
CA ALA A 20 -4.01 3.56 3.37
C ALA A 20 -4.11 2.49 2.27
N ALA A 21 -3.29 2.57 1.21
CA ALA A 21 -3.26 1.57 0.16
C ALA A 21 -2.78 0.21 0.66
N HIS A 22 -1.74 0.15 1.50
CA HIS A 22 -1.35 -1.09 2.15
C HIS A 22 -2.50 -1.69 2.97
N TRP A 23 -3.17 -0.87 3.78
CA TRP A 23 -4.25 -1.32 4.66
C TRP A 23 -5.45 -1.85 3.85
N VAL A 24 -5.94 -1.06 2.89
CA VAL A 24 -7.15 -1.39 2.12
C VAL A 24 -6.93 -2.59 1.21
N VAL A 25 -5.77 -2.67 0.53
CA VAL A 25 -5.44 -3.81 -0.34
C VAL A 25 -5.24 -5.08 0.48
N ALA A 26 -4.72 -4.98 1.71
CA ALA A 26 -4.60 -6.13 2.60
C ALA A 26 -5.98 -6.69 2.98
N VAL A 27 -6.90 -5.83 3.41
CA VAL A 27 -8.27 -6.24 3.74
C VAL A 27 -8.99 -6.82 2.52
N ALA A 28 -8.91 -6.16 1.36
CA ALA A 28 -9.47 -6.67 0.10
C ALA A 28 -8.88 -8.03 -0.31
N SER A 29 -7.65 -8.32 0.11
CA SER A 29 -6.97 -9.60 -0.13
C SER A 29 -7.28 -10.67 0.93
N GLY A 30 -8.11 -10.36 1.94
CA GLY A 30 -8.50 -11.26 3.02
C GLY A 30 -7.55 -11.30 4.22
N PHE A 31 -6.71 -10.28 4.39
CA PHE A 31 -5.87 -10.14 5.59
C PHE A 31 -6.64 -9.43 6.70
N HIS A 32 -6.30 -9.72 7.94
CA HIS A 32 -6.77 -8.94 9.06
C HIS A 32 -5.87 -7.71 9.23
N ALA A 33 -6.42 -6.53 9.01
CA ALA A 33 -5.76 -5.26 9.27
C ALA A 33 -6.28 -4.67 10.59
N GLN A 34 -5.40 -4.03 11.35
CA GLN A 34 -5.70 -3.41 12.64
C GLN A 34 -5.62 -1.89 12.50
N GLU A 35 -4.57 -1.28 13.04
CA GLU A 35 -4.32 0.15 12.99
C GLU A 35 -3.52 0.58 11.76
N ILE A 36 -3.70 1.86 11.41
CA ILE A 36 -2.83 2.59 10.49
C ILE A 36 -2.25 3.79 11.24
N LYS A 37 -0.93 3.99 11.13
CA LYS A 37 -0.19 5.04 11.83
C LYS A 37 0.78 5.73 10.89
N LEU A 38 0.90 7.04 11.04
CA LEU A 38 1.87 7.85 10.32
C LEU A 38 2.48 8.91 11.26
N GLU A 39 3.80 8.97 11.24
CA GLU A 39 4.60 10.01 11.89
C GLU A 39 5.37 10.77 10.82
N VAL A 40 5.21 12.10 10.77
CA VAL A 40 5.86 13.02 9.84
C VAL A 40 6.62 14.05 10.65
N GLN A 41 7.95 13.96 10.64
CA GLN A 41 8.84 14.88 11.36
C GLN A 41 9.34 16.00 10.43
N SER A 42 9.55 15.69 9.15
CA SER A 42 9.92 16.63 8.10
C SER A 42 9.49 16.08 6.73
N LEU A 43 9.86 16.78 5.65
CA LEU A 43 9.65 16.27 4.28
C LEU A 43 10.41 14.96 4.01
N GLU A 44 11.54 14.77 4.69
CA GLU A 44 12.47 13.65 4.47
C GLU A 44 12.33 12.56 5.54
N ALA A 45 11.94 12.94 6.76
CA ALA A 45 11.84 12.03 7.90
C ALA A 45 10.36 11.72 8.23
N HIS A 46 9.96 10.50 7.92
CA HIS A 46 8.63 9.97 8.25
C HIS A 46 8.70 8.49 8.60
N ARG A 47 7.67 8.00 9.29
CA ARG A 47 7.49 6.59 9.60
C ARG A 47 6.02 6.24 9.51
N GLY A 48 5.67 5.46 8.50
CA GLY A 48 4.35 4.88 8.34
C GLY A 48 4.31 3.43 8.83
N LYS A 49 3.11 2.96 9.20
CA LYS A 49 2.83 1.56 9.50
C LYS A 49 1.35 1.26 9.27
N ALA A 50 1.08 0.32 8.37
CA ALA A 50 -0.18 -0.41 8.29
C ALA A 50 -0.01 -1.83 8.88
N ASN A 51 -0.65 -2.10 10.02
CA ASN A 51 -0.51 -3.39 10.70
C ASN A 51 -1.45 -4.43 10.09
N THR A 52 -0.88 -5.42 9.39
CA THR A 52 -1.63 -6.45 8.67
C THR A 52 -1.11 -7.86 9.02
N THR A 53 -2.04 -8.76 9.32
CA THR A 53 -1.74 -10.13 9.76
C THR A 53 -2.50 -11.15 8.92
N PHE A 54 -1.87 -12.30 8.73
CA PHE A 54 -2.48 -13.46 8.11
C PHE A 54 -2.10 -14.68 8.94
N ASN A 55 -3.07 -15.18 9.71
CA ASN A 55 -2.84 -16.22 10.72
C ASN A 55 -3.49 -17.56 10.37
N ALA A 56 -4.00 -17.71 9.14
CA ALA A 56 -4.55 -18.98 8.70
C ALA A 56 -3.42 -19.95 8.33
N ARG A 57 -3.60 -21.22 8.71
CA ARG A 57 -2.71 -22.32 8.33
C ARG A 57 -2.87 -22.63 6.83
N PHE A 58 -1.77 -22.97 6.18
CA PHE A 58 -1.75 -23.54 4.84
C PHE A 58 -1.58 -25.05 4.95
N GLU A 59 -2.38 -25.81 4.24
CA GLU A 59 -2.24 -27.26 4.12
C GLU A 59 -1.45 -27.64 2.84
N THR A 60 -1.33 -26.72 1.88
CA THR A 60 -0.60 -26.96 0.62
C THR A 60 0.39 -25.84 0.26
N ILE A 61 1.35 -26.15 -0.60
CA ILE A 61 2.28 -25.15 -1.14
C ILE A 61 1.55 -24.17 -2.05
N GLU A 62 0.50 -24.60 -2.76
CA GLU A 62 -0.36 -23.75 -3.58
C GLU A 62 -1.03 -22.65 -2.74
N GLU A 63 -1.59 -22.99 -1.58
CA GLU A 63 -2.18 -22.01 -0.66
C GLU A 63 -1.14 -21.02 -0.13
N MET A 64 0.06 -21.51 0.22
CA MET A 64 1.18 -20.64 0.62
C MET A 64 1.55 -19.67 -0.51
N ARG A 65 1.64 -20.15 -1.76
CA ARG A 65 1.95 -19.31 -2.93
C ARG A 65 0.90 -18.22 -3.14
N VAL A 66 -0.39 -18.53 -2.95
CA VAL A 66 -1.46 -17.53 -3.03
C VAL A 66 -1.28 -16.42 -2.00
N VAL A 67 -0.91 -16.76 -0.77
CA VAL A 67 -0.67 -15.73 0.26
C VAL A 67 0.60 -14.93 0.01
N VAL A 68 1.68 -15.57 -0.45
CA VAL A 68 2.89 -14.84 -0.86
C VAL A 68 2.57 -13.86 -1.99
N ARG A 69 1.78 -14.29 -3.00
CA ARG A 69 1.30 -13.40 -4.09
C ARG A 69 0.59 -12.18 -3.52
N LYS A 70 -0.37 -12.39 -2.62
CA LYS A 70 -1.11 -11.30 -1.96
C LYS A 70 -0.19 -10.38 -1.16
N ARG A 71 0.80 -10.91 -0.43
CA ARG A 71 1.77 -10.08 0.30
C ARG A 71 2.61 -9.21 -0.63
N VAL A 72 3.04 -9.73 -1.78
CA VAL A 72 3.74 -8.92 -2.79
C VAL A 72 2.85 -7.79 -3.27
N VAL A 73 1.61 -8.10 -3.64
CA VAL A 73 0.64 -7.11 -4.12
C VAL A 73 0.37 -6.01 -3.08
N ILE A 74 0.21 -6.39 -1.80
CA ILE A 74 0.08 -5.43 -0.70
C ILE A 74 1.31 -4.52 -0.61
N LYS A 75 2.53 -5.05 -0.76
CA LYS A 75 3.76 -4.25 -0.71
C LYS A 75 3.88 -3.28 -1.89
N LEU A 76 3.47 -3.69 -3.08
CA LEU A 76 3.47 -2.82 -4.25
C LEU A 76 2.37 -1.74 -4.19
N ALA A 77 1.29 -1.98 -3.44
CA ALA A 77 0.15 -1.08 -3.35
C ALA A 77 0.50 0.29 -2.75
N GLY A 78 1.48 0.39 -1.85
CA GLY A 78 1.86 1.65 -1.22
C GLY A 78 2.22 2.74 -2.24
N ALA A 79 3.19 2.44 -3.11
CA ALA A 79 3.63 3.36 -4.16
C ALA A 79 2.51 3.72 -5.16
N MET A 80 1.62 2.75 -5.47
CA MET A 80 0.44 2.99 -6.31
C MET A 80 -0.57 3.91 -5.61
N GLY A 81 -0.73 3.78 -4.30
CA GLY A 81 -1.56 4.65 -3.46
C GLY A 81 -1.01 6.08 -3.41
N GLU A 82 0.29 6.23 -3.16
CA GLU A 82 1.00 7.50 -3.18
C GLU A 82 0.86 8.21 -4.54
N ALA A 83 0.79 7.45 -5.62
CA ALA A 83 0.61 7.95 -6.99
C ALA A 83 -0.84 8.22 -7.42
N ILE A 84 -1.82 8.19 -6.51
CA ILE A 84 -3.22 8.53 -6.84
C ILE A 84 -3.33 10.04 -7.12
N ASP A 85 -3.71 10.38 -8.36
CA ASP A 85 -4.16 11.73 -8.71
C ASP A 85 -5.65 11.86 -8.39
N ARG A 86 -5.95 12.50 -7.25
CA ARG A 86 -7.31 12.73 -6.79
C ARG A 86 -8.13 13.65 -7.71
N GLY A 87 -7.47 14.58 -8.39
CA GLY A 87 -8.13 15.52 -9.31
C GLY A 87 -8.60 14.83 -10.58
N ARG A 88 -7.82 13.88 -11.07
CA ARG A 88 -8.16 13.06 -12.24
C ARG A 88 -8.89 11.76 -11.90
N ARG A 89 -8.91 11.39 -10.61
CA ARG A 89 -9.48 10.13 -10.12
C ARG A 89 -8.83 8.93 -10.82
N GLU A 90 -7.51 8.95 -10.91
CA GLU A 90 -6.73 7.89 -11.55
C GLU A 90 -5.46 7.57 -10.75
N VAL A 91 -4.93 6.36 -10.93
CA VAL A 91 -3.61 5.98 -10.42
C VAL A 91 -2.58 6.28 -11.50
N ASN A 92 -1.59 7.11 -11.20
CA ASN A 92 -0.52 7.41 -12.14
C ASN A 92 0.56 6.31 -12.09
N GLY A 93 0.45 5.32 -12.98
CA GLY A 93 1.37 4.18 -13.03
C GLY A 93 2.84 4.57 -13.27
N GLN A 94 3.11 5.66 -14.00
CA GLN A 94 4.48 6.13 -14.21
C GLN A 94 5.06 6.73 -12.93
N ALA A 95 4.28 7.53 -12.20
CA ALA A 95 4.70 8.06 -10.91
C ALA A 95 4.90 6.95 -9.88
N ALA A 96 4.02 5.95 -9.84
CA ALA A 96 4.16 4.80 -8.96
C ALA A 96 5.46 4.03 -9.22
N HIS A 97 5.83 3.84 -10.49
CA HIS A 97 7.09 3.18 -10.84
C HIS A 97 8.32 3.97 -10.37
N LEU A 98 8.30 5.30 -10.51
CA LEU A 98 9.37 6.16 -10.00
C LEU A 98 9.50 6.07 -8.47
N ILE A 99 8.37 6.02 -7.75
CA ILE A 99 8.33 5.89 -6.28
C ILE A 99 8.91 4.54 -5.83
N LEU A 100 8.63 3.45 -6.55
CA LEU A 100 9.17 2.12 -6.23
C LEU A 100 10.69 2.03 -6.41
N GLU A 101 11.22 2.67 -7.45
CA GLU A 101 12.66 2.63 -7.77
C GLU A 101 13.49 3.59 -6.90
N ASP A 102 12.86 4.42 -6.06
CA ASP A 102 13.52 5.30 -5.10
C ASP A 102 13.93 4.53 -3.83
N GLY A 103 15.04 3.81 -3.94
CA GLY A 103 15.50 2.79 -2.99
C GLY A 103 15.75 3.24 -1.54
N ASP A 104 15.99 4.54 -1.29
CA ASP A 104 16.26 5.08 0.04
C ASP A 104 14.96 5.48 0.80
N THR A 105 13.80 5.32 0.17
CA THR A 105 12.49 5.64 0.75
C THR A 105 11.80 4.42 1.38
N GLY A 106 10.71 4.67 2.14
CA GLY A 106 9.84 3.57 2.62
C GLY A 106 9.31 2.70 1.48
N SER A 107 8.93 3.31 0.36
CA SER A 107 8.50 2.62 -0.86
C SER A 107 9.59 1.76 -1.48
N GLY A 108 10.85 2.22 -1.46
CA GLY A 108 12.01 1.44 -1.88
C GLY A 108 12.23 0.18 -1.04
N GLN A 109 12.03 0.28 0.28
CA GLN A 109 12.10 -0.88 1.18
C GLN A 109 10.97 -1.88 0.91
N ASP A 110 9.74 -1.39 0.70
CA ASP A 110 8.61 -2.24 0.33
C ASP A 110 8.83 -2.95 -1.01
N TYR A 111 9.41 -2.25 -1.98
CA TYR A 111 9.75 -2.81 -3.29
C TYR A 111 10.85 -3.88 -3.20
N ALA A 112 11.88 -3.67 -2.37
CA ALA A 112 12.91 -4.68 -2.12
C ALA A 112 12.29 -5.99 -1.58
N VAL A 113 11.41 -5.90 -0.59
CA VAL A 113 10.68 -7.05 -0.04
C VAL A 113 9.78 -7.70 -1.11
N ALA A 114 9.07 -6.90 -1.90
CA ALA A 114 8.24 -7.38 -3.00
C ALA A 114 9.07 -8.19 -4.02
N ARG A 115 10.26 -7.72 -4.39
CA ARG A 115 11.16 -8.42 -5.32
C ARG A 115 11.69 -9.73 -4.74
N GLU A 116 12.07 -9.76 -3.47
CA GLU A 116 12.50 -10.98 -2.79
C GLU A 116 11.38 -12.02 -2.76
N LEU A 117 10.18 -11.63 -2.33
CA LEU A 117 9.01 -12.50 -2.31
C LEU A 117 8.61 -12.97 -3.72
N THR A 118 8.75 -12.12 -4.73
CA THR A 118 8.52 -12.50 -6.14
C THR A 118 9.49 -13.58 -6.60
N MET A 119 10.77 -13.46 -6.24
CA MET A 119 11.78 -14.47 -6.54
C MET A 119 11.46 -15.80 -5.84
N LEU A 120 11.09 -15.76 -4.56
CA LEU A 120 10.67 -16.95 -3.82
C LEU A 120 9.42 -17.60 -4.44
N LEU A 121 8.43 -16.79 -4.81
CA LEU A 121 7.20 -17.26 -5.46
C LEU A 121 7.53 -17.93 -6.79
N HIS A 122 8.30 -17.28 -7.66
CA HIS A 122 8.75 -17.83 -8.94
C HIS A 122 9.48 -19.17 -8.75
N ASN A 123 10.46 -19.22 -7.86
CA ASN A 123 11.26 -20.43 -7.63
C ASN A 123 10.48 -21.55 -6.93
N SER A 124 9.34 -21.24 -6.32
CA SER A 124 8.46 -22.24 -5.74
C SER A 124 7.51 -22.87 -6.76
N THR A 125 7.35 -22.29 -7.96
CA THR A 125 6.44 -22.79 -9.01
C THR A 125 7.12 -23.84 -9.90
N PRO A 126 6.36 -24.75 -10.54
CA PRO A 126 6.92 -25.65 -11.55
C PRO A 126 7.65 -24.88 -12.66
N LEU A 127 8.73 -25.46 -13.18
CA LEU A 127 9.50 -24.85 -14.25
C LEU A 127 8.62 -24.55 -15.48
N CYS A 128 8.53 -23.28 -15.85
CA CYS A 128 7.84 -22.82 -17.04
C CYS A 128 8.87 -22.17 -17.99
N PRO A 129 9.32 -22.88 -19.04
CA PRO A 129 10.28 -22.32 -20.00
C PRO A 129 9.73 -21.02 -20.62
N GLY A 130 10.53 -19.95 -20.57
CA GLY A 130 10.15 -18.66 -21.14
C GLY A 130 9.37 -17.73 -20.22
N PHE A 131 9.09 -18.12 -18.97
CA PHE A 131 8.53 -17.24 -17.95
C PHE A 131 9.57 -16.96 -16.88
N SER A 132 9.89 -15.69 -16.66
CA SER A 132 10.91 -15.25 -15.71
C SER A 132 10.30 -14.63 -14.46
N SER A 133 11.12 -14.47 -13.41
CA SER A 133 10.73 -13.71 -12.22
C SER A 133 10.38 -12.24 -12.53
N ARG A 134 10.89 -11.70 -13.63
CA ARG A 134 10.54 -10.35 -14.10
C ARG A 134 9.13 -10.30 -14.69
N ASP A 135 8.76 -11.32 -15.47
CA ASP A 135 7.41 -11.43 -16.03
C ASP A 135 6.38 -11.57 -14.90
N LEU A 136 6.71 -12.40 -13.88
CA LEU A 136 5.91 -12.48 -12.66
C LEU A 136 5.79 -11.12 -11.95
N LEU A 137 6.88 -10.37 -11.81
CA LEU A 137 6.82 -9.04 -11.18
C LEU A 137 5.90 -8.08 -11.95
N ILE A 138 5.91 -8.12 -13.29
CA ILE A 138 5.02 -7.31 -14.13
C ILE A 138 3.55 -7.67 -13.87
N GLU A 139 3.22 -8.97 -13.76
CA GLU A 139 1.86 -9.38 -13.39
C GLU A 139 1.46 -8.86 -12.00
N LEU A 140 2.37 -8.94 -11.02
CA LEU A 140 2.08 -8.49 -9.64
C LEU A 140 1.90 -6.98 -9.56
N LEU A 141 2.66 -6.22 -10.36
CA LEU A 141 2.47 -4.77 -10.51
C LEU A 141 1.10 -4.46 -11.12
N ALA A 142 0.67 -5.21 -12.14
CA ALA A 142 -0.65 -5.05 -12.74
C ALA A 142 -1.78 -5.37 -11.75
N ASP A 143 -1.64 -6.44 -10.97
CA ASP A 143 -2.59 -6.81 -9.92
C ASP A 143 -2.70 -5.71 -8.85
N ALA A 144 -1.56 -5.17 -8.38
CA ALA A 144 -1.54 -4.07 -7.42
C ALA A 144 -2.18 -2.81 -7.96
N PHE A 145 -1.84 -2.41 -9.20
CA PHE A 145 -2.44 -1.27 -9.87
C PHE A 145 -3.96 -1.42 -9.98
N HIS A 146 -4.43 -2.61 -10.37
CA HIS A 146 -5.86 -2.89 -10.50
C HIS A 146 -6.59 -2.80 -9.16
N LEU A 147 -6.08 -3.44 -8.10
CA LEU A 147 -6.71 -3.41 -6.78
C LEU A 147 -6.74 -2.00 -6.18
N VAL A 148 -5.67 -1.22 -6.35
CA VAL A 148 -5.63 0.17 -5.89
C VAL A 148 -6.65 1.02 -6.65
N THR A 149 -6.75 0.83 -7.97
CA THR A 149 -7.75 1.53 -8.80
C THR A 149 -9.17 1.21 -8.36
N LEU A 150 -9.50 -0.07 -8.14
CA LEU A 150 -10.82 -0.49 -7.68
C LEU A 150 -11.17 0.09 -6.30
N ASN A 151 -10.19 0.22 -5.42
CA ASN A 151 -10.38 0.65 -4.04
C ASN A 151 -10.00 2.12 -3.79
N MET A 152 -9.78 2.90 -4.84
CA MET A 152 -9.25 4.27 -4.74
C MET A 152 -10.08 5.17 -3.81
N LYS A 153 -11.41 5.04 -3.82
CA LYS A 153 -12.27 5.82 -2.91
C LYS A 153 -11.97 5.47 -1.44
N ALA A 154 -11.97 4.19 -1.10
CA ALA A 154 -11.67 3.72 0.25
C ALA A 154 -10.27 4.15 0.72
N ILE A 155 -9.29 4.09 -0.18
CA ILE A 155 -7.92 4.54 0.09
C ILE A 155 -7.90 6.04 0.38
N CYS A 156 -8.56 6.86 -0.43
CA CYS A 156 -8.63 8.31 -0.21
C CYS A 156 -9.37 8.67 1.09
N ASP A 157 -10.50 8.02 1.38
CA ASP A 157 -11.28 8.29 2.59
C ASP A 157 -10.48 7.95 3.87
N LEU A 158 -9.80 6.81 3.88
CA LEU A 158 -8.92 6.42 5.00
C LEU A 158 -7.70 7.35 5.10
N ALA A 159 -7.11 7.72 3.97
CA ALA A 159 -5.98 8.66 3.93
C ALA A 159 -6.38 10.05 4.46
N ASP A 160 -7.61 10.50 4.23
CA ASP A 160 -8.11 11.78 4.74
C ASP A 160 -8.28 11.75 6.26
N ALA A 161 -8.81 10.65 6.80
CA ALA A 161 -8.90 10.43 8.24
C ALA A 161 -7.50 10.45 8.88
N LEU A 162 -6.53 9.73 8.29
CA LEU A 162 -5.16 9.69 8.79
C LEU A 162 -4.46 11.04 8.67
N THR A 163 -4.61 11.73 7.54
CA THR A 163 -4.03 13.08 7.33
C THR A 163 -4.54 14.05 8.40
N LEU A 164 -5.85 14.04 8.69
CA LEU A 164 -6.43 14.89 9.72
C LEU A 164 -5.83 14.59 11.10
N LYS A 165 -5.62 13.32 11.43
CA LYS A 165 -4.96 12.92 12.69
C LYS A 165 -3.53 13.42 12.76
N VAL A 166 -2.75 13.29 11.67
CA VAL A 166 -1.36 13.77 11.62
C VAL A 166 -1.29 15.29 11.81
N LEU A 167 -2.14 16.05 11.11
CA LEU A 167 -2.15 17.51 11.18
C LEU A 167 -2.56 18.01 12.56
N THR A 168 -3.58 17.40 13.17
CA THR A 168 -4.05 17.78 14.52
C THR A 168 -3.14 17.29 15.63
N GLY A 169 -2.49 16.14 15.43
CA GLY A 169 -1.53 15.52 16.34
C GLY A 169 -0.09 16.02 16.18
N LYS A 170 0.12 17.17 15.53
CA LYS A 170 1.43 17.83 15.36
C LYS A 170 2.50 16.92 14.72
N GLY A 171 2.11 16.22 13.66
CA GLY A 171 3.00 15.31 12.92
C GLY A 171 2.83 13.84 13.29
N VAL A 172 1.96 13.49 14.24
CA VAL A 172 1.67 12.08 14.57
C VAL A 172 0.17 11.82 14.44
N GLY A 173 -0.19 10.80 13.66
CA GLY A 173 -1.58 10.38 13.46
C GLY A 173 -1.72 8.88 13.51
N GLU A 174 -2.82 8.42 14.10
CA GLU A 174 -3.20 7.02 14.17
C GLU A 174 -4.72 6.95 14.00
N VAL A 175 -5.18 6.01 13.17
CA VAL A 175 -6.60 5.66 13.02
C VAL A 175 -6.73 4.21 13.47
N CYS A 176 -7.43 3.99 14.58
CA CYS A 176 -7.63 2.66 15.11
C CYS A 176 -8.76 1.93 14.37
N ARG A 177 -8.84 0.62 14.52
CA ARG A 177 -9.83 -0.22 13.80
C ARG A 177 -11.27 0.27 13.98
N ASP A 178 -11.67 0.60 15.21
CA ASP A 178 -13.03 1.04 15.50
C ASP A 178 -13.40 2.36 14.78
N GLU A 179 -12.41 3.21 14.53
CA GLU A 179 -12.59 4.44 13.73
C GLU A 179 -12.67 4.13 12.25
N ILE A 180 -11.87 3.17 11.76
CA ILE A 180 -11.91 2.74 10.35
C ILE A 180 -13.26 2.12 10.01
N ASP A 181 -13.82 1.30 10.90
CA ASP A 181 -15.12 0.66 10.72
C ASP A 181 -16.26 1.70 10.58
N GLN A 182 -16.11 2.89 11.18
CA GLN A 182 -17.06 4.02 11.05
C GLN A 182 -16.94 4.80 9.73
N LEU A 183 -15.83 4.65 9.00
CA LEU A 183 -15.63 5.34 7.73
C LEU A 183 -16.44 4.74 6.58
N HIS A 184 -17.10 3.59 6.80
CA HIS A 184 -17.87 2.87 5.78
C HIS A 184 -17.08 2.73 4.46
N LEU A 185 -15.80 2.35 4.57
CA LEU A 185 -14.86 2.29 3.45
C LEU A 185 -15.33 1.36 2.33
N TYR A 186 -16.08 0.32 2.71
CA TYR A 186 -16.66 -0.65 1.80
C TYR A 186 -18.15 -0.40 1.65
N CYS A 187 -18.67 -0.55 0.43
CA CYS A 187 -20.11 -0.67 0.27
C CYS A 187 -20.55 -1.95 0.98
N GLU A 188 -21.45 -1.83 1.95
CA GLU A 188 -22.29 -2.95 2.35
C GLU A 188 -23.11 -3.34 1.11
N LEU A 189 -22.74 -4.43 0.44
CA LEU A 189 -23.63 -5.03 -0.54
C LEU A 189 -24.85 -5.56 0.24
N PRO A 190 -26.09 -5.26 -0.20
CA PRO A 190 -27.30 -5.77 0.45
C PRO A 190 -27.41 -7.29 0.42
#